data_AF-A0A914QII3-F1
#
_entry.id   AF-A0A914QII3-F1
#
_cell.length_a   1.000
_cell.length_b   1.000
_cell.length_c   1.000
_cell.angle_alpha   90.00
_cell.angle_beta   90.00
_cell.angle_gamma   90.00
#
_symmetry.space_group_name_H-M   'P 1'
#
loop_
_entity.id
_entity.type
_entity.pdbx_description
1 polymer ?
#
loop_
_entity_poly.entity_id
_entity_poly.type
_entity_poly.pdbx_seq_one_letter_code
_entity_poly.pdbx_strand_id
1 'polypeptide(L)'
;MGRYGFANMIGSVSYWTGYCQVGSPCLPYNQAINYGPLTLYSGIPSRPYYPRGFLWDEGFHNLLMRKFRPELSLDIVASWLDMIDSEGWIPREVVLDSEAHRRAPPLLFEDSTVANPPMFIYLIGKLMEDSAIVSAQKDRLIRIFPRLKLLYTWLKDIQKGPKEGSCQWQGRNGTTDLELNPGTTPSGLDDYPRASHPDSQEYHVDMRCWMAMSSTVMLKLAKLANATDWIPTIQSDQILFNNLTALDQLHWSDSAKGYFDYGLHSYEVAIVGKKQPDGSVKYRREVFSKPEYRFVDDVYGYVNIFPFLLKLLPANSAKLQIILTRLNDTQEMWTPFGLRSVSKRSRYYDAYNTDTAAPYWRGPIWINMNYLALEALQHYSTIDGPLKILAKNLYDSLKLNVVTNLSNQYNSTGFIWEHYDDKTGAGAGTRPFTGWSALVLAIMGDAYN
;
A
#
# COMPACT_ATOMS: atom_id res chain seq x y z
N MET A 1 1.67 25.40 -4.57
CA MET A 1 1.71 23.98 -4.17
C MET A 1 1.41 23.00 -5.32
N GLY A 2 0.18 22.89 -5.84
CA GLY A 2 -0.18 21.84 -6.82
C GLY A 2 0.71 21.77 -8.08
N ARG A 3 0.92 22.91 -8.75
CA ARG A 3 1.88 23.02 -9.87
C ARG A 3 3.30 22.59 -9.48
N TYR A 4 3.76 22.95 -8.27
CA TYR A 4 5.07 22.57 -7.78
C TYR A 4 5.19 21.06 -7.56
N GLY A 5 4.18 20.44 -6.94
CA GLY A 5 4.14 19.00 -6.71
C GLY A 5 4.22 18.22 -8.02
N PHE A 6 3.39 18.57 -9.00
CA PHE A 6 3.36 17.89 -10.29
C PHE A 6 4.62 18.14 -11.14
N ALA A 7 5.12 19.37 -11.19
CA ALA A 7 6.34 19.69 -11.94
C ALA A 7 7.56 18.93 -11.39
N ASN A 8 7.68 18.80 -10.06
CA ASN A 8 8.76 18.03 -9.46
C ASN A 8 8.58 16.52 -9.63
N MET A 9 7.35 16.01 -9.62
CA MET A 9 7.06 14.60 -9.95
C MET A 9 7.51 14.26 -11.38
N ILE A 10 7.09 15.03 -12.38
CA ILE A 10 7.54 14.80 -13.76
C ILE A 10 9.05 15.00 -13.88
N GLY A 11 9.58 16.06 -13.24
CA GLY A 11 11.01 16.35 -13.24
C GLY A 11 11.86 15.33 -12.47
N SER A 12 11.26 14.34 -11.81
CA SER A 12 11.96 13.24 -11.15
C SER A 12 12.02 11.96 -12.01
N VAL A 13 11.25 11.90 -13.11
CA VAL A 13 11.29 10.78 -14.05
C VAL A 13 12.69 10.66 -14.63
N SER A 14 13.27 9.48 -14.46
CA SER A 14 14.67 9.20 -14.75
C SER A 14 14.82 7.84 -15.44
N TYR A 15 16.01 7.57 -15.96
CA TYR A 15 16.35 6.34 -16.66
C TYR A 15 17.61 5.71 -16.06
N TRP A 16 17.56 4.42 -15.76
CA TRP A 16 18.69 3.65 -15.22
C TRP A 16 18.92 2.39 -16.06
N THR A 17 20.15 1.88 -16.02
CA THR A 17 20.51 0.57 -16.57
C THR A 17 21.53 -0.12 -15.69
N GLY A 18 21.44 -1.44 -15.55
CA GLY A 18 22.39 -2.23 -14.76
C GLY A 18 21.78 -3.50 -14.20
N TYR A 19 22.17 -3.88 -12.98
CA TYR A 19 21.78 -5.17 -12.39
C TYR A 19 21.25 -4.98 -10.97
N CYS A 20 20.15 -5.65 -10.65
CA CYS A 20 19.70 -5.78 -9.27
C CYS A 20 20.42 -6.96 -8.59
N GLN A 21 20.62 -6.87 -7.27
CA GLN A 21 20.97 -8.02 -6.45
C GLN A 21 19.69 -8.74 -6.04
N VAL A 22 19.58 -10.04 -6.36
CA VAL A 22 18.37 -10.83 -6.09
C VAL A 22 18.71 -12.12 -5.36
N GLY A 23 18.07 -12.33 -4.21
CA GLY A 23 18.00 -13.59 -3.48
C GLY A 23 16.77 -14.41 -3.92
N SER A 24 16.85 -15.72 -3.77
CA SER A 24 15.78 -16.65 -4.15
C SER A 24 15.84 -17.89 -3.24
N PRO A 25 14.72 -18.59 -3.00
CA PRO A 25 14.71 -19.87 -2.28
C PRO A 25 15.61 -20.95 -2.88
N CYS A 26 15.97 -20.83 -4.16
CA CYS A 26 16.90 -21.73 -4.84
C CYS A 26 18.38 -21.43 -4.54
N LEU A 27 18.67 -20.30 -3.89
CA LEU A 27 20.01 -19.89 -3.50
C LEU A 27 20.26 -20.19 -2.02
N PRO A 28 21.52 -20.42 -1.61
CA PRO A 28 21.89 -20.45 -0.20
C PRO A 28 21.46 -19.18 0.53
N TYR A 29 21.16 -19.33 1.82
CA TYR A 29 20.76 -18.21 2.68
C TYR A 29 21.78 -17.07 2.63
N ASN A 30 21.29 -15.83 2.53
CA ASN A 30 22.09 -14.59 2.36
C ASN A 30 22.97 -14.53 1.09
N GLN A 31 22.66 -15.33 0.06
CA GLN A 31 23.30 -15.21 -1.23
C GLN A 31 22.38 -14.50 -2.23
N ALA A 32 22.94 -13.56 -2.98
CA ALA A 32 22.27 -12.86 -4.06
C ALA A 32 23.05 -13.06 -5.38
N ILE A 33 22.33 -12.99 -6.50
CA ILE A 33 22.88 -13.00 -7.86
C ILE A 33 22.57 -11.69 -8.58
N ASN A 34 23.36 -11.40 -9.61
CA ASN A 34 23.06 -10.30 -10.53
C ASN A 34 21.86 -10.67 -11.41
N TYR A 35 20.77 -9.93 -11.28
CA TYR A 35 19.59 -10.02 -12.15
C TYR A 35 19.62 -8.87 -13.16
N GLY A 36 19.76 -9.19 -14.45
CA GLY A 36 19.87 -8.21 -15.54
C GLY A 36 20.74 -8.66 -16.72
N PRO A 37 21.17 -7.74 -17.61
CA PRO A 37 21.00 -6.29 -17.48
C PRO A 37 19.55 -5.85 -17.62
N LEU A 38 19.13 -4.93 -16.76
CA LEU A 38 17.81 -4.30 -16.76
C LEU A 38 17.91 -2.85 -17.21
N THR A 39 16.77 -2.30 -17.60
CA THR A 39 16.57 -0.88 -17.84
C THR A 39 15.28 -0.43 -17.17
N LEU A 40 15.30 0.72 -16.50
CA LEU A 40 14.13 1.27 -15.85
C LEU A 40 13.93 2.73 -16.24
N TYR A 41 12.72 3.07 -16.68
CA TYR A 41 12.21 4.42 -16.87
C TYR A 41 11.07 4.66 -15.87
N SER A 42 11.30 5.49 -14.85
CA SER A 42 10.41 5.60 -13.70
C SER A 42 10.51 6.97 -13.03
N GLY A 43 9.43 7.41 -12.38
CA GLY A 43 9.49 8.42 -11.34
C GLY A 43 10.24 7.92 -10.10
N ILE A 44 10.54 8.85 -9.19
CA ILE A 44 11.13 8.56 -7.88
C ILE A 44 10.41 9.28 -6.75
N PRO A 45 10.37 8.71 -5.52
CA PRO A 45 9.65 9.33 -4.40
C PRO A 45 10.28 10.65 -3.95
N SER A 46 11.62 10.71 -3.92
CA SER A 46 12.38 11.89 -3.52
C SER A 46 13.74 11.97 -4.20
N ARG A 47 14.05 13.10 -4.86
CA ARG A 47 15.30 13.32 -5.59
C ARG A 47 16.58 13.18 -4.74
N PRO A 48 16.71 13.82 -3.55
CA PRO A 48 17.96 13.74 -2.79
C PRO A 48 18.14 12.45 -1.98
N TYR A 49 17.06 11.74 -1.64
CA TYR A 49 17.10 10.61 -0.71
C TYR A 49 16.83 9.26 -1.38
N TYR A 50 15.96 9.24 -2.38
CA TYR A 50 15.48 8.03 -3.04
C TYR A 50 15.63 8.11 -4.56
N PRO A 51 16.84 8.29 -5.13
CA PRO A 51 17.04 8.38 -6.58
C PRO A 51 17.00 7.01 -7.27
N ARG A 52 15.91 6.28 -7.07
CA ARG A 52 15.69 4.90 -7.54
C ARG A 52 14.20 4.55 -7.59
N GLY A 53 13.85 3.50 -8.32
CA GLY A 53 12.47 3.05 -8.49
C GLY A 53 11.94 2.31 -7.27
N PHE A 54 10.69 2.60 -6.89
CA PHE A 54 9.93 1.85 -5.89
C PHE A 54 8.59 1.42 -6.50
N LEU A 55 8.34 0.11 -6.53
CA LEU A 55 7.26 -0.49 -7.32
C LEU A 55 5.88 0.04 -6.93
N TRP A 56 5.59 0.09 -5.63
CA TRP A 56 4.27 0.50 -5.15
C TRP A 56 4.07 2.03 -5.21
N ASP A 57 5.10 2.82 -4.91
CA ASP A 57 5.12 4.28 -5.08
C ASP A 57 4.80 4.67 -6.52
N GLU A 58 5.37 3.97 -7.50
CA GLU A 58 5.25 4.34 -8.91
C GLU A 58 3.80 4.29 -9.41
N GLY A 59 3.00 3.36 -8.88
CA GLY A 59 1.58 3.36 -9.17
C GLY A 59 0.88 4.62 -8.67
N PHE A 60 1.21 5.12 -7.47
CA PHE A 60 0.69 6.40 -6.97
C PHE A 60 1.19 7.61 -7.77
N HIS A 61 2.44 7.60 -8.23
CA HIS A 61 2.96 8.66 -9.12
C HIS A 61 2.09 8.77 -10.38
N ASN A 62 1.80 7.62 -10.98
CA ASN A 62 1.07 7.55 -12.22
C ASN A 62 -0.43 7.80 -12.07
N LEU A 63 -0.99 7.76 -10.86
CA LEU A 63 -2.36 8.19 -10.64
C LEU A 63 -2.55 9.69 -10.99
N LEU A 64 -1.55 10.52 -10.74
CA LEU A 64 -1.58 11.91 -11.17
C LEU A 64 -1.17 12.05 -12.64
N MET A 65 -0.06 11.42 -13.05
CA MET A 65 0.52 11.57 -14.38
C MET A 65 -0.43 11.16 -15.51
N ARG A 66 -1.20 10.08 -15.32
CA ARG A 66 -2.14 9.57 -16.33
C ARG A 66 -3.16 10.60 -16.80
N LYS A 67 -3.49 11.58 -15.95
CA LYS A 67 -4.49 12.62 -16.23
C LYS A 67 -3.98 13.68 -17.21
N PHE A 68 -2.66 13.81 -17.31
CA PHE A 68 -2.02 14.79 -18.18
C PHE A 68 -1.41 14.12 -19.41
N ARG A 69 -0.80 12.94 -19.24
CA ARG A 69 -0.04 12.21 -20.24
C ARG A 69 -0.25 10.70 -20.05
N PRO A 70 -1.43 10.15 -20.41
CA PRO A 70 -1.71 8.72 -20.25
C PRO A 70 -0.70 7.84 -21.01
N GLU A 71 -0.18 8.35 -22.12
CA GLU A 71 0.83 7.67 -22.90
C GLU A 71 2.16 7.50 -22.15
N LEU A 72 2.60 8.54 -21.43
CA LEU A 72 3.80 8.50 -20.61
C LEU A 72 3.64 7.52 -19.44
N SER A 73 2.47 7.52 -18.80
CA SER A 73 2.18 6.57 -17.73
C SER A 73 2.23 5.12 -18.21
N LEU A 74 1.74 4.84 -19.41
CA LEU A 74 1.84 3.50 -20.00
C LEU A 74 3.27 3.13 -20.41
N ASP A 75 4.13 4.10 -20.75
CA ASP A 75 5.56 3.83 -21.03
C ASP A 75 6.31 3.45 -19.75
N ILE A 76 6.03 4.14 -18.64
CA ILE A 76 6.58 3.82 -17.33
C ILE A 76 6.10 2.42 -16.89
N VAL A 77 4.80 2.13 -16.98
CA VAL A 77 4.25 0.80 -16.65
C VAL A 77 4.92 -0.28 -17.51
N ALA A 78 5.07 -0.05 -18.82
CA ALA A 78 5.74 -1.00 -19.69
C ALA A 78 7.21 -1.23 -19.26
N SER A 79 7.94 -0.16 -18.93
CA SER A 79 9.32 -0.28 -18.45
C SER A 79 9.44 -1.08 -17.17
N TRP A 80 8.49 -0.94 -16.24
CA TRP A 80 8.47 -1.77 -15.04
C TRP A 80 8.14 -3.23 -15.34
N LEU A 81 7.16 -3.49 -16.20
CA LEU A 81 6.77 -4.83 -16.60
C LEU A 81 7.87 -5.54 -17.42
N ASP A 82 8.76 -4.81 -18.09
CA ASP A 82 9.91 -5.41 -18.78
C ASP A 82 11.00 -5.95 -17.83
N MET A 83 10.93 -5.62 -16.53
CA MET A 83 11.77 -6.23 -15.50
C MET A 83 11.16 -7.48 -14.86
N ILE A 84 10.01 -7.95 -15.36
CA ILE A 84 9.37 -9.16 -14.83
C ILE A 84 10.20 -10.40 -15.14
N ASP A 85 10.35 -11.29 -14.17
CA ASP A 85 11.01 -12.57 -14.40
C ASP A 85 10.06 -13.61 -15.05
N SER A 86 10.57 -14.83 -15.25
CA SER A 86 9.79 -15.92 -15.85
C SER A 86 8.65 -16.43 -14.97
N GLU A 87 8.68 -16.16 -13.66
CA GLU A 87 7.65 -16.59 -12.71
C GLU A 87 6.57 -15.53 -12.52
N GLY A 88 6.89 -14.25 -12.78
CA GLY A 88 5.99 -13.11 -12.65
C GLY A 88 6.37 -12.11 -11.56
N TRP A 89 7.54 -12.28 -10.95
CA TRP A 89 8.04 -11.38 -9.92
C TRP A 89 8.69 -10.13 -10.53
N ILE A 90 8.60 -9.01 -9.81
CA ILE A 90 9.25 -7.74 -10.13
C ILE A 90 9.91 -7.23 -8.84
N PRO A 91 11.19 -6.79 -8.88
CA PRO A 91 11.84 -6.22 -7.71
C PRO A 91 11.09 -4.99 -7.18
N ARG A 92 10.95 -4.87 -5.85
CA ARG A 92 10.20 -3.78 -5.22
C ARG A 92 11.01 -2.49 -5.12
N GLU A 93 12.30 -2.59 -4.83
CA GLU A 93 13.23 -1.46 -4.72
C GLU A 93 14.37 -1.66 -5.72
N VAL A 94 14.41 -0.84 -6.77
CA VAL A 94 15.22 -1.11 -7.97
C VAL A 94 16.48 -0.26 -7.96
N VAL A 95 17.62 -0.88 -7.66
CA VAL A 95 18.96 -0.25 -7.63
C VAL A 95 19.83 -0.85 -8.72
N LEU A 96 19.97 -0.15 -9.86
CA LEU A 96 20.61 -0.70 -11.05
C LEU A 96 22.06 -0.29 -11.25
N ASP A 97 22.40 0.98 -10.97
CA ASP A 97 23.70 1.56 -11.30
C ASP A 97 24.46 2.10 -10.10
N SER A 98 25.72 2.49 -10.31
CA SER A 98 26.59 2.97 -9.23
C SER A 98 26.10 4.26 -8.56
N GLU A 99 25.25 5.06 -9.22
CA GLU A 99 24.69 6.28 -8.63
C GLU A 99 23.57 5.93 -7.65
N ALA A 100 22.64 5.07 -8.04
CA ALA A 100 21.58 4.56 -7.18
C ALA A 100 22.17 3.83 -5.95
N HIS A 101 23.23 3.03 -6.14
CA HIS A 101 23.90 2.31 -5.05
C HIS A 101 24.48 3.25 -3.97
N ARG A 102 24.93 4.47 -4.33
CA ARG A 102 25.47 5.43 -3.34
C ARG A 102 24.43 5.97 -2.36
N ARG A 103 23.14 5.82 -2.68
CA ARG A 103 22.01 6.27 -1.86
C ARG A 103 21.13 5.13 -1.38
N ALA A 104 21.55 3.89 -1.59
CA ALA A 104 20.90 2.68 -1.11
C ALA A 104 21.67 2.08 0.08
N PRO A 105 21.02 1.25 0.91
CA PRO A 105 21.72 0.46 1.93
C PRO A 105 22.82 -0.42 1.30
N PRO A 106 24.02 -0.52 1.90
CA PRO A 106 25.18 -1.22 1.31
C PRO A 106 24.99 -2.72 0.98
N LEU A 107 23.96 -3.36 1.55
CA LEU A 107 23.66 -4.79 1.38
C LEU A 107 22.21 -5.02 0.94
N LEU A 108 21.61 -4.04 0.25
CA LEU A 108 20.28 -4.21 -0.30
C LEU A 108 20.30 -5.31 -1.37
N PHE A 109 19.51 -6.35 -1.15
CA PHE A 109 19.12 -7.31 -2.17
C PHE A 109 17.62 -7.55 -2.08
N GLU A 110 17.04 -7.91 -3.21
CA GLU A 110 15.62 -8.13 -3.36
C GLU A 110 15.33 -9.63 -3.23
N ASP A 111 14.21 -10.02 -2.62
CA ASP A 111 13.82 -11.43 -2.46
C ASP A 111 12.70 -11.75 -3.45
N SER A 112 12.90 -12.78 -4.28
CA SER A 112 11.94 -13.18 -5.33
C SER A 112 10.60 -13.73 -4.80
N THR A 113 10.45 -13.90 -3.48
CA THR A 113 9.20 -14.28 -2.81
C THR A 113 8.47 -13.10 -2.18
N VAL A 114 9.14 -11.95 -2.07
CA VAL A 114 8.60 -10.75 -1.44
C VAL A 114 7.83 -9.92 -2.47
N ALA A 115 6.55 -9.70 -2.19
CA ALA A 115 5.64 -8.94 -3.04
C ALA A 115 5.58 -7.45 -2.65
N ASN A 116 4.79 -6.69 -3.44
CA ASN A 116 4.30 -5.37 -3.07
C ASN A 116 2.86 -5.17 -3.53
N PRO A 117 2.12 -4.16 -3.00
CA PRO A 117 0.77 -3.84 -3.47
C PRO A 117 0.72 -3.71 -5.01
N PRO A 118 -0.25 -4.34 -5.70
CA PRO A 118 -0.32 -4.39 -7.16
C PRO A 118 -0.85 -3.08 -7.76
N MET A 119 -0.19 -1.97 -7.46
CA MET A 119 -0.64 -0.63 -7.82
C MET A 119 -0.69 -0.41 -9.34
N PHE A 120 0.10 -1.13 -10.14
CA PHE A 120 -0.06 -1.09 -11.60
C PHE A 120 -1.37 -1.70 -12.07
N ILE A 121 -1.85 -2.79 -11.45
CA ILE A 121 -3.18 -3.32 -11.78
C ILE A 121 -4.26 -2.31 -11.39
N TYR A 122 -4.14 -1.67 -10.23
CA TYR A 122 -5.04 -0.58 -9.83
C TYR A 122 -5.03 0.58 -10.84
N LEU A 123 -3.84 1.04 -11.25
CA LEU A 123 -3.65 2.10 -12.24
C LEU A 123 -4.24 1.74 -13.62
N ILE A 124 -4.06 0.51 -14.10
CA ILE A 124 -4.70 0.05 -15.33
C ILE A 124 -6.22 0.07 -15.18
N GLY A 125 -6.74 -0.36 -14.03
CA GLY A 125 -8.15 -0.23 -13.70
C GLY A 125 -8.66 1.21 -13.87
N LYS A 126 -7.86 2.19 -13.43
CA LYS A 126 -8.16 3.61 -13.60
C LYS A 126 -8.11 4.10 -15.04
N LEU A 127 -7.10 3.72 -15.81
CA LEU A 127 -7.06 4.02 -17.24
C LEU A 127 -8.25 3.42 -18.00
N MET A 128 -8.75 2.27 -17.54
CA MET A 128 -9.90 1.58 -18.13
C MET A 128 -11.27 2.17 -17.75
N GLU A 129 -11.34 3.10 -16.80
CA GLU A 129 -12.58 3.83 -16.46
C GLU A 129 -12.92 4.88 -17.53
N ASP A 130 -11.94 5.35 -18.30
CA ASP A 130 -12.10 6.33 -19.38
C ASP A 130 -12.14 5.66 -20.76
N SER A 131 -13.30 5.71 -21.42
CA SER A 131 -13.50 5.08 -22.74
C SER A 131 -12.67 5.71 -23.86
N ALA A 132 -12.36 7.01 -23.77
CA ALA A 132 -11.52 7.69 -24.74
C ALA A 132 -10.06 7.22 -24.61
N ILE A 133 -9.56 7.08 -23.38
CA ILE A 133 -8.23 6.50 -23.12
C ILE A 133 -8.18 5.05 -23.60
N VAL A 134 -9.19 4.23 -23.28
CA VAL A 134 -9.25 2.83 -23.72
C VAL A 134 -9.23 2.74 -25.25
N SER A 135 -10.00 3.59 -25.94
CA SER A 135 -10.02 3.61 -27.40
C SER A 135 -8.67 4.04 -27.98
N ALA A 136 -8.06 5.09 -27.45
CA ALA A 136 -6.80 5.64 -27.95
C ALA A 136 -5.57 4.77 -27.64
N GLN A 137 -5.58 4.03 -26.52
CA GLN A 137 -4.45 3.24 -26.02
C GLN A 137 -4.71 1.72 -26.08
N LYS A 138 -5.75 1.29 -26.81
CA LYS A 138 -6.20 -0.12 -26.87
C LYS A 138 -5.06 -1.09 -27.12
N ASP A 139 -4.27 -0.85 -28.15
CA ASP A 139 -3.20 -1.78 -28.55
C ASP A 139 -2.11 -1.90 -27.48
N ARG A 140 -1.81 -0.81 -26.77
CA ARG A 140 -0.85 -0.81 -25.66
C ARG A 140 -1.38 -1.58 -24.46
N LEU A 141 -2.65 -1.38 -24.09
CA LEU A 141 -3.33 -2.13 -23.03
C LEU A 141 -3.35 -3.63 -23.34
N ILE A 142 -3.61 -4.02 -24.59
CA ILE A 142 -3.56 -5.42 -25.03
C ILE A 142 -2.12 -5.95 -24.99
N ARG A 143 -1.12 -5.14 -25.36
CA ARG A 143 0.28 -5.56 -25.40
C ARG A 143 0.90 -5.78 -24.01
N ILE A 144 0.49 -5.02 -23.00
CA ILE A 144 0.98 -5.20 -21.61
C ILE A 144 0.27 -6.36 -20.89
N PHE A 145 -0.92 -6.78 -21.37
CA PHE A 145 -1.75 -7.79 -20.72
C PHE A 145 -1.02 -9.09 -20.38
N PRO A 146 -0.21 -9.71 -21.27
CA PRO A 146 0.48 -10.97 -20.93
C PRO A 146 1.40 -10.87 -19.71
N ARG A 147 2.09 -9.73 -19.54
CA ARG A 147 2.97 -9.50 -18.38
C ARG A 147 2.18 -9.23 -17.10
N LEU A 148 1.07 -8.48 -17.21
CA LEU A 148 0.16 -8.27 -16.07
C LEU A 148 -0.53 -9.57 -15.65
N LYS A 149 -0.86 -10.45 -16.60
CA LYS A 149 -1.35 -11.81 -16.32
C LYS A 149 -0.32 -12.60 -15.53
N LEU A 150 0.95 -12.57 -15.95
CA LEU A 150 2.03 -13.26 -15.27
C LEU A 150 2.21 -12.73 -13.83
N LEU A 151 2.29 -11.41 -13.66
CA LEU A 151 2.36 -10.75 -12.35
C LEU A 151 1.18 -11.11 -11.45
N TYR A 152 -0.04 -11.06 -11.98
CA TYR A 152 -1.25 -11.41 -11.23
C TYR A 152 -1.24 -12.87 -10.77
N THR A 153 -0.87 -13.80 -11.66
CA THR A 153 -0.77 -15.23 -11.33
C THR A 153 0.29 -15.46 -10.25
N TRP A 154 1.47 -14.88 -10.40
CA TRP A 154 2.52 -14.94 -9.37
C TRP A 154 2.04 -14.44 -8.02
N LEU A 155 1.46 -13.23 -7.97
CA LEU A 155 0.92 -12.65 -6.73
C LEU A 155 -0.12 -13.58 -6.07
N LYS A 156 -1.04 -14.14 -6.85
CA LYS A 156 -2.08 -15.02 -6.35
C LYS A 156 -1.49 -16.28 -5.72
N ASP A 157 -0.51 -16.88 -6.37
CA ASP A 157 0.04 -18.17 -5.98
C ASP A 157 0.99 -18.02 -4.78
N ILE A 158 1.87 -17.02 -4.81
CA ILE A 158 2.88 -16.80 -3.76
C ILE A 158 2.30 -16.17 -2.49
N GLN A 159 1.25 -15.35 -2.60
CA GLN A 159 0.61 -14.69 -1.44
C GLN A 159 -0.66 -15.41 -0.98
N LYS A 160 -0.83 -16.68 -1.33
CA LYS A 160 -1.96 -17.51 -0.90
C LYS A 160 -1.91 -17.72 0.61
N GLY A 161 -3.04 -17.48 1.28
CA GLY A 161 -3.19 -17.72 2.72
C GLY A 161 -3.62 -19.16 3.06
N PRO A 162 -3.69 -19.50 4.37
CA PRO A 162 -3.98 -20.85 4.85
C PRO A 162 -5.43 -21.31 4.63
N LYS A 163 -6.37 -20.36 4.47
CA LYS A 163 -7.79 -20.63 4.20
C LYS A 163 -8.14 -20.30 2.76
N GLU A 164 -9.15 -20.96 2.22
CA GLU A 164 -9.67 -20.66 0.88
C GLU A 164 -10.05 -19.18 0.75
N GLY A 165 -9.57 -18.51 -0.30
CA GLY A 165 -9.82 -17.09 -0.56
C GLY A 165 -9.14 -16.12 0.43
N SER A 166 -8.32 -16.61 1.35
CA SER A 166 -7.46 -15.78 2.21
C SER A 166 -6.10 -15.53 1.54
N CYS A 167 -5.46 -14.42 1.89
CA CYS A 167 -4.13 -14.05 1.39
C CYS A 167 -3.20 -13.72 2.56
N GLN A 168 -1.90 -13.98 2.40
CA GLN A 168 -0.88 -13.72 3.40
C GLN A 168 0.29 -13.00 2.75
N TRP A 169 0.75 -11.93 3.42
CA TRP A 169 2.00 -11.25 3.06
C TRP A 169 3.17 -12.12 3.51
N GLN A 170 3.97 -12.59 2.56
CA GLN A 170 5.19 -13.37 2.85
C GLN A 170 6.31 -12.46 3.36
N GLY A 171 7.33 -13.03 4.03
CA GLY A 171 8.55 -12.31 4.40
C GLY A 171 8.56 -11.62 5.78
N ARG A 172 7.54 -11.84 6.62
CA ARG A 172 7.56 -11.38 8.02
C ARG A 172 8.51 -12.23 8.87
N ASN A 173 9.24 -11.59 9.79
CA ASN A 173 10.16 -12.28 10.69
C ASN A 173 9.45 -12.79 11.96
N GLY A 174 9.12 -14.07 12.00
CA GLY A 174 8.47 -14.72 13.16
C GLY A 174 9.36 -14.93 14.38
N THR A 175 10.70 -14.87 14.23
CA THR A 175 11.66 -15.23 15.30
C THR A 175 12.26 -14.02 16.01
N THR A 176 11.99 -12.80 15.53
CA THR A 176 12.54 -11.58 16.12
C THR A 176 12.00 -11.31 17.53
N ASP A 177 12.90 -10.95 18.43
CA ASP A 177 12.63 -10.38 19.75
C ASP A 177 13.11 -8.91 19.85
N LEU A 178 13.49 -8.30 18.72
CA LEU A 178 14.01 -6.92 18.67
C LEU A 178 12.90 -5.89 18.50
N GLU A 179 11.79 -6.31 17.90
CA GLU A 179 10.69 -5.44 17.48
C GLU A 179 9.47 -5.66 18.37
N LEU A 180 8.77 -4.57 18.73
CA LEU A 180 7.52 -4.61 19.47
C LEU A 180 6.48 -5.44 18.70
N ASN A 181 6.39 -5.19 17.39
CA ASN A 181 5.60 -5.97 16.45
C ASN A 181 6.44 -6.19 15.17
N PRO A 182 6.61 -7.45 14.70
CA PRO A 182 7.43 -7.70 13.52
C PRO A 182 6.87 -6.99 12.28
N GLY A 183 7.74 -6.29 11.56
CA GLY A 183 7.34 -5.50 10.39
C GLY A 183 6.75 -6.32 9.24
N THR A 184 6.11 -5.62 8.30
CA THR A 184 5.56 -6.18 7.05
C THR A 184 5.88 -5.25 5.87
N THR A 185 7.17 -5.03 5.61
CA THR A 185 7.66 -4.23 4.46
C THR A 185 7.08 -4.61 3.09
N PRO A 186 6.69 -5.88 2.82
CA PRO A 186 6.06 -6.27 1.55
C PRO A 186 4.68 -5.62 1.36
N SER A 187 4.00 -5.22 2.42
CA SER A 187 2.70 -4.55 2.31
C SER A 187 2.79 -3.06 1.95
N GLY A 188 3.99 -2.46 2.01
CA GLY A 188 4.20 -1.00 1.91
C GLY A 188 3.84 -0.24 3.20
N LEU A 189 3.36 -0.94 4.23
CA LEU A 189 2.97 -0.40 5.54
C LEU A 189 3.90 -0.98 6.62
N ASP A 190 5.18 -0.63 6.54
CA ASP A 190 6.32 -1.33 7.16
C ASP A 190 6.14 -1.76 8.62
N ASP A 191 5.79 -0.84 9.51
CA ASP A 191 5.60 -1.10 10.95
C ASP A 191 4.13 -1.10 11.37
N TYR A 192 3.18 -1.14 10.42
CA TYR A 192 1.76 -1.25 10.73
C TYR A 192 1.54 -2.54 11.55
N PRO A 193 0.92 -2.45 12.75
CA PRO A 193 0.86 -3.61 13.63
C PRO A 193 -0.02 -4.73 13.07
N ARG A 194 0.50 -5.95 13.05
CA ARG A 194 -0.22 -7.18 12.67
C ARG A 194 -0.15 -8.21 13.80
N ALA A 195 -0.36 -9.50 13.52
CA ALA A 195 -0.25 -10.52 14.56
C ALA A 195 1.16 -10.47 15.19
N SER A 196 1.23 -10.60 16.51
CA SER A 196 2.47 -10.36 17.25
C SER A 196 3.45 -11.52 17.08
N HIS A 197 2.99 -12.71 16.74
CA HIS A 197 3.82 -13.89 16.45
C HIS A 197 3.55 -14.35 15.02
N PRO A 198 4.28 -13.81 14.03
CA PRO A 198 4.12 -14.19 12.64
C PRO A 198 4.32 -15.70 12.44
N ASP A 199 3.42 -16.32 11.69
CA ASP A 199 3.50 -17.73 11.30
C ASP A 199 2.72 -17.98 10.00
N SER A 200 2.68 -19.23 9.53
CA SER A 200 1.99 -19.59 8.28
C SER A 200 0.46 -19.64 8.38
N GLN A 201 -0.12 -19.32 9.54
CA GLN A 201 -1.57 -19.31 9.75
C GLN A 201 -2.17 -17.89 9.70
N GLU A 202 -1.34 -16.88 9.43
CA GLU A 202 -1.82 -15.51 9.24
C GLU A 202 -2.58 -15.33 7.94
N TYR A 203 -3.52 -14.38 7.94
CA TYR A 203 -4.11 -13.87 6.72
C TYR A 203 -4.50 -12.40 6.87
N HIS A 204 -4.24 -11.64 5.81
CA HIS A 204 -4.20 -10.19 5.82
C HIS A 204 -5.29 -9.59 4.94
N VAL A 205 -6.11 -8.71 5.53
CA VAL A 205 -7.30 -8.17 4.87
C VAL A 205 -6.95 -7.25 3.70
N ASP A 206 -5.90 -6.45 3.83
CA ASP A 206 -5.42 -5.54 2.79
C ASP A 206 -4.96 -6.31 1.55
N MET A 207 -4.19 -7.38 1.72
CA MET A 207 -3.76 -8.22 0.60
C MET A 207 -4.95 -8.88 -0.11
N ARG A 208 -5.92 -9.41 0.65
CA ARG A 208 -7.14 -9.98 0.07
C ARG A 208 -7.93 -8.93 -0.72
N CYS A 209 -8.02 -7.70 -0.21
CA CYS A 209 -8.68 -6.60 -0.92
C CYS A 209 -7.96 -6.22 -2.21
N TRP A 210 -6.62 -6.22 -2.20
CA TRP A 210 -5.83 -6.04 -3.43
C TRP A 210 -6.13 -7.12 -4.48
N MET A 211 -6.27 -8.39 -4.07
CA MET A 211 -6.63 -9.48 -4.99
C MET A 211 -8.07 -9.37 -5.53
N ALA A 212 -9.02 -8.91 -4.70
CA ALA A 212 -10.40 -8.66 -5.13
C ALA A 212 -10.49 -7.56 -6.20
N MET A 213 -9.79 -6.44 -5.98
CA MET A 213 -9.69 -5.35 -6.95
C MET A 213 -8.96 -5.83 -8.23
N SER A 214 -7.81 -6.50 -8.06
CA SER A 214 -6.97 -6.93 -9.17
C SER A 214 -7.67 -7.93 -10.07
N SER A 215 -8.36 -8.94 -9.51
CA SER A 215 -9.13 -9.91 -10.30
C SER A 215 -10.22 -9.26 -11.15
N THR A 216 -10.90 -8.23 -10.62
CA THR A 216 -11.89 -7.46 -11.38
C THR A 216 -11.27 -6.68 -12.55
N VAL A 217 -10.13 -6.02 -12.34
CA VAL A 217 -9.44 -5.30 -13.42
C VAL A 217 -8.91 -6.28 -14.46
N MET A 218 -8.28 -7.38 -14.02
CA MET A 218 -7.70 -8.37 -14.91
C MET A 218 -8.77 -9.08 -15.75
N LEU A 219 -9.97 -9.32 -15.23
CA LEU A 219 -11.09 -9.84 -16.03
C LEU A 219 -11.51 -8.86 -17.14
N LYS A 220 -11.59 -7.55 -16.84
CA LYS A 220 -11.89 -6.53 -17.86
C LYS A 220 -10.79 -6.50 -18.93
N LEU A 221 -9.52 -6.55 -18.51
CA LEU A 221 -8.39 -6.51 -19.43
C LEU A 221 -8.30 -7.79 -20.28
N ALA A 222 -8.58 -8.96 -19.71
CA ALA A 222 -8.65 -10.23 -20.44
C ALA A 222 -9.73 -10.21 -21.54
N LYS A 223 -10.89 -9.62 -21.25
CA LYS A 223 -11.95 -9.40 -22.25
C LYS A 223 -11.49 -8.43 -23.35
N LEU A 224 -10.82 -7.34 -22.99
CA LEU A 224 -10.27 -6.39 -23.98
C LEU A 224 -9.23 -7.05 -24.89
N ALA A 225 -8.39 -7.92 -24.34
CA ALA A 225 -7.35 -8.67 -25.05
C ALA A 225 -7.86 -9.93 -25.76
N ASN A 226 -9.17 -10.23 -25.68
CA ASN A 226 -9.79 -11.44 -26.22
C ASN A 226 -9.12 -12.74 -25.78
N ALA A 227 -8.67 -12.80 -24.52
CA ALA A 227 -7.97 -13.95 -23.94
C ALA A 227 -8.95 -15.05 -23.49
N THR A 228 -9.71 -15.61 -24.44
CA THR A 228 -10.83 -16.54 -24.21
C THR A 228 -10.47 -17.71 -23.30
N ASP A 229 -9.25 -18.24 -23.42
CA ASP A 229 -8.80 -19.40 -22.65
C ASP A 229 -8.55 -19.09 -21.16
N TRP A 230 -8.28 -17.82 -20.83
CA TRP A 230 -7.99 -17.40 -19.45
C TRP A 230 -9.16 -16.72 -18.76
N ILE A 231 -10.15 -16.23 -19.52
CA ILE A 231 -11.36 -15.59 -18.98
C ILE A 231 -12.05 -16.46 -17.90
N PRO A 232 -12.27 -17.78 -18.09
CA PRO A 232 -12.87 -18.62 -17.06
C PRO A 232 -12.06 -18.66 -15.75
N THR A 233 -10.73 -18.73 -15.85
CA THR A 233 -9.83 -18.74 -14.68
C THR A 233 -9.94 -17.45 -13.88
N ILE A 234 -9.75 -16.31 -14.54
CA ILE A 234 -9.77 -15.01 -13.84
C ILE A 234 -11.18 -14.65 -13.35
N GLN A 235 -12.23 -15.12 -14.02
CA GLN A 235 -13.60 -14.98 -13.54
C GLN A 235 -13.86 -15.79 -12.27
N SER A 236 -13.30 -17.00 -12.16
CA SER A 236 -13.35 -17.80 -10.94
C SER A 236 -12.65 -17.07 -9.78
N ASP A 237 -11.44 -16.55 -10.02
CA ASP A 237 -10.71 -15.77 -9.03
C ASP A 237 -11.49 -14.51 -8.60
N GLN A 238 -12.13 -13.81 -9.56
CA GLN A 238 -12.98 -12.67 -9.26
C GLN A 238 -14.13 -13.05 -8.32
N ILE A 239 -14.84 -14.14 -8.60
CA ILE A 239 -15.94 -14.64 -7.77
C ILE A 239 -15.43 -14.97 -6.35
N LEU A 240 -14.29 -15.66 -6.26
CA LEU A 240 -13.69 -16.05 -4.98
C LEU A 240 -13.35 -14.82 -4.12
N PHE A 241 -12.60 -13.86 -4.66
CA PHE A 241 -12.11 -12.73 -3.87
C PHE A 241 -13.17 -11.65 -3.63
N ASN A 242 -14.15 -11.49 -4.54
CA ASN A 242 -15.25 -10.52 -4.37
C ASN A 242 -16.45 -11.10 -3.59
N ASN A 243 -16.37 -12.35 -3.11
CA ASN A 243 -17.36 -12.89 -2.19
C ASN A 243 -17.28 -12.18 -0.83
N LEU A 244 -18.25 -11.31 -0.56
CA LEU A 244 -18.32 -10.51 0.68
C LEU A 244 -18.69 -11.35 1.91
N THR A 245 -19.47 -12.41 1.75
CA THR A 245 -19.77 -13.34 2.84
C THR A 245 -18.48 -14.02 3.30
N ALA A 246 -17.64 -14.45 2.37
CA ALA A 246 -16.33 -15.02 2.69
C ALA A 246 -15.38 -13.97 3.28
N LEU A 247 -15.38 -12.73 2.77
CA LEU A 247 -14.63 -11.62 3.38
C LEU A 247 -15.02 -11.43 4.86
N ASP A 248 -16.33 -11.41 5.15
CA ASP A 248 -16.85 -11.23 6.49
C ASP A 248 -16.48 -12.40 7.40
N GLN A 249 -16.65 -13.64 6.94
CA GLN A 249 -16.28 -14.84 7.69
C GLN A 249 -14.79 -14.87 8.04
N LEU A 250 -13.94 -14.39 7.13
CA LEU A 250 -12.50 -14.39 7.32
C LEU A 250 -12.06 -13.20 8.17
N HIS A 251 -12.61 -12.00 8.00
CA HIS A 251 -11.97 -10.78 8.51
C HIS A 251 -12.86 -9.91 9.40
N TRP A 252 -14.18 -10.13 9.47
CA TRP A 252 -15.07 -9.28 10.26
C TRP A 252 -15.14 -9.73 11.73
N SER A 253 -14.78 -8.83 12.64
CA SER A 253 -15.01 -9.01 14.08
C SER A 253 -16.33 -8.35 14.48
N ASP A 254 -17.29 -9.16 14.93
CA ASP A 254 -18.57 -8.65 15.43
C ASP A 254 -18.45 -7.92 16.77
N SER A 255 -17.47 -8.26 17.61
CA SER A 255 -17.21 -7.55 18.87
C SER A 255 -16.57 -6.19 18.62
N ALA A 256 -15.54 -6.15 17.77
CA ALA A 256 -14.78 -4.93 17.49
C ALA A 256 -15.36 -4.07 16.35
N LYS A 257 -16.43 -4.55 15.68
CA LYS A 257 -17.16 -3.86 14.60
C LYS A 257 -16.22 -3.33 13.52
N GLY A 258 -15.39 -4.21 12.97
CA GLY A 258 -14.41 -3.86 11.96
C GLY A 258 -13.83 -5.07 11.25
N TYR A 259 -13.09 -4.81 10.16
CA TYR A 259 -12.30 -5.84 9.50
C TYR A 259 -10.89 -5.88 10.10
N PHE A 260 -10.32 -7.07 10.29
CA PHE A 260 -9.02 -7.25 10.93
C PHE A 260 -8.22 -8.35 10.25
N ASP A 261 -6.90 -8.26 10.38
CA ASP A 261 -6.02 -9.41 10.14
C ASP A 261 -6.28 -10.48 11.19
N TYR A 262 -5.91 -11.72 10.87
CA TYR A 262 -5.97 -12.85 11.78
C TYR A 262 -4.60 -13.52 11.88
N GLY A 263 -4.24 -13.97 13.07
CA GLY A 263 -2.99 -14.70 13.29
C GLY A 263 -2.75 -15.01 14.77
N LEU A 264 -1.57 -15.55 15.09
CA LEU A 264 -1.16 -15.82 16.45
C LEU A 264 -0.79 -14.50 17.16
N HIS A 265 -1.68 -14.00 18.01
CA HIS A 265 -1.58 -12.65 18.58
C HIS A 265 -1.71 -12.65 20.12
N SER A 266 -0.91 -11.79 20.76
CA SER A 266 -0.95 -11.47 22.18
C SER A 266 -1.17 -9.97 22.37
N TYR A 267 -2.17 -9.62 23.19
CA TYR A 267 -2.47 -8.23 23.54
C TYR A 267 -1.48 -7.58 24.49
N GLU A 268 -0.54 -8.35 25.06
CA GLU A 268 0.41 -7.84 26.05
C GLU A 268 1.84 -8.17 25.62
N VAL A 269 2.40 -7.27 24.80
CA VAL A 269 3.81 -7.28 24.41
C VAL A 269 4.39 -5.89 24.66
N ALA A 270 5.66 -5.83 25.08
CA ALA A 270 6.37 -4.57 25.27
C ALA A 270 7.87 -4.74 24.99
N ILE A 271 8.54 -3.65 24.62
CA ILE A 271 10.00 -3.58 24.58
C ILE A 271 10.51 -3.28 25.99
N VAL A 272 11.30 -4.19 26.55
CA VAL A 272 11.84 -4.11 27.91
C VAL A 272 13.36 -3.97 27.85
N GLY A 273 13.88 -2.93 28.50
CA GLY A 273 15.32 -2.73 28.66
C GLY A 273 15.87 -3.50 29.85
N LYS A 274 16.80 -4.43 29.63
CA LYS A 274 17.50 -5.17 30.69
C LYS A 274 18.95 -4.76 30.78
N LYS A 275 19.38 -4.34 31.97
CA LYS A 275 20.78 -4.02 32.27
C LYS A 275 21.65 -5.27 32.19
N GLN A 276 22.75 -5.17 31.47
CA GLN A 276 23.75 -6.22 31.29
C GLN A 276 24.88 -6.10 32.33
N PRO A 277 25.69 -7.17 32.55
CA PRO A 277 26.82 -7.12 33.49
C PRO A 277 27.86 -6.04 33.18
N ASP A 278 28.02 -5.67 31.91
CA ASP A 278 28.92 -4.59 31.45
C ASP A 278 28.35 -3.19 31.65
N GLY A 279 27.13 -3.07 32.20
CA GLY A 279 26.43 -1.81 32.44
C GLY A 279 25.58 -1.31 31.28
N SER A 280 25.66 -1.92 30.09
CA SER A 280 24.81 -1.57 28.94
C SER A 280 23.34 -1.97 29.17
N VAL A 281 22.40 -1.38 28.44
CA VAL A 281 20.98 -1.78 28.45
C VAL A 281 20.65 -2.42 27.12
N LYS A 282 20.13 -3.65 27.16
CA LYS A 282 19.68 -4.39 25.99
C LYS A 282 18.16 -4.43 25.97
N TYR A 283 17.58 -3.83 24.93
CA TYR A 283 16.13 -3.82 24.73
C TYR A 283 15.70 -5.08 23.97
N ARG A 284 14.68 -5.76 24.49
CA ARG A 284 14.06 -6.95 23.91
C ARG A 284 12.56 -6.95 24.13
N ARG A 285 11.82 -7.48 23.17
CA ARG A 285 10.39 -7.73 23.31
C ARG A 285 10.16 -8.81 24.34
N GLU A 286 9.24 -8.53 25.26
CA GLU A 286 8.66 -9.51 26.17
C GLU A 286 7.17 -9.70 25.86
N VAL A 287 6.69 -10.90 26.15
CA VAL A 287 5.30 -11.33 25.94
C VAL A 287 4.73 -11.68 27.32
N PHE A 288 3.71 -10.96 27.75
CA PHE A 288 3.12 -11.07 29.09
C PHE A 288 1.83 -11.89 29.11
N SER A 289 1.15 -12.02 27.97
CA SER A 289 -0.01 -12.90 27.83
C SER A 289 0.22 -13.93 26.72
N LYS A 290 -0.21 -15.17 26.97
CA LYS A 290 -0.06 -16.27 26.03
C LYS A 290 -0.72 -15.89 24.69
N PRO A 291 -0.01 -15.98 23.55
CA PRO A 291 -0.61 -15.71 22.27
C PRO A 291 -1.62 -16.79 21.88
N GLU A 292 -2.69 -16.38 21.21
CA GLU A 292 -3.71 -17.29 20.66
C GLU A 292 -4.06 -16.87 19.24
N TYR A 293 -4.52 -17.82 18.43
CA TYR A 293 -5.04 -17.50 17.10
C TYR A 293 -6.35 -16.72 17.23
N ARG A 294 -6.33 -15.47 16.78
CA ARG A 294 -7.45 -14.53 16.93
C ARG A 294 -7.38 -13.42 15.88
N PHE A 295 -8.42 -12.60 15.85
CA PHE A 295 -8.34 -11.29 15.18
C PHE A 295 -7.37 -10.38 15.91
N VAL A 296 -6.60 -9.61 15.14
CA VAL A 296 -5.73 -8.53 15.66
C VAL A 296 -6.59 -7.28 15.90
N ASP A 297 -7.58 -7.42 16.78
CA ASP A 297 -8.66 -6.43 16.99
C ASP A 297 -8.35 -5.32 18.00
N ASP A 298 -7.13 -5.31 18.54
CA ASP A 298 -6.53 -4.20 19.28
C ASP A 298 -5.84 -3.16 18.35
N VAL A 299 -5.91 -3.37 17.03
CA VAL A 299 -5.32 -2.49 16.00
C VAL A 299 -6.39 -2.10 14.99
N TYR A 300 -6.73 -0.82 14.97
CA TYR A 300 -7.64 -0.23 13.98
C TYR A 300 -6.97 0.93 13.26
N GLY A 301 -7.06 0.98 11.93
CA GLY A 301 -6.33 1.94 11.09
C GLY A 301 -6.52 1.68 9.60
N TYR A 302 -5.54 2.10 8.78
CA TYR A 302 -5.63 2.00 7.32
C TYR A 302 -5.94 0.59 6.81
N VAL A 303 -5.31 -0.46 7.36
CA VAL A 303 -5.52 -1.86 6.95
C VAL A 303 -6.99 -2.27 7.10
N ASN A 304 -7.62 -1.87 8.21
CA ASN A 304 -8.97 -2.29 8.58
C ASN A 304 -10.07 -1.69 7.68
N ILE A 305 -9.75 -0.63 6.94
CA ILE A 305 -10.69 0.05 6.05
C ILE A 305 -10.43 -0.24 4.56
N PHE A 306 -9.53 -1.16 4.20
CA PHE A 306 -9.26 -1.55 2.81
C PHE A 306 -10.50 -1.96 1.99
N PRO A 307 -11.49 -2.69 2.54
CA PRO A 307 -12.73 -2.97 1.81
C PRO A 307 -13.46 -1.69 1.37
N PHE A 308 -13.37 -0.63 2.16
CA PHE A 308 -13.88 0.69 1.83
C PHE A 308 -12.94 1.43 0.84
N LEU A 309 -11.63 1.47 1.09
CA LEU A 309 -10.66 2.18 0.26
C LEU A 309 -10.67 1.70 -1.20
N LEU A 310 -10.87 0.40 -1.41
CA LEU A 310 -10.94 -0.20 -2.75
C LEU A 310 -12.37 -0.36 -3.29
N LYS A 311 -13.35 0.27 -2.62
CA LYS A 311 -14.76 0.33 -3.04
C LYS A 311 -15.39 -1.06 -3.25
N LEU A 312 -15.05 -2.01 -2.38
CA LEU A 312 -15.53 -3.40 -2.47
C LEU A 312 -16.91 -3.59 -1.82
N LEU A 313 -17.34 -2.66 -0.97
CA LEU A 313 -18.58 -2.76 -0.21
C LEU A 313 -19.77 -2.16 -0.99
N PRO A 314 -20.96 -2.79 -0.95
CA PRO A 314 -22.18 -2.20 -1.49
C PRO A 314 -22.56 -0.90 -0.79
N ALA A 315 -23.16 0.04 -1.52
CA ALA A 315 -23.55 1.37 -0.99
C ALA A 315 -24.56 1.32 0.18
N ASN A 316 -25.30 0.21 0.30
CA ASN A 316 -26.27 -0.07 1.37
C ASN A 316 -25.72 -1.01 2.46
N SER A 317 -24.41 -1.32 2.48
CA SER A 317 -23.81 -2.21 3.46
C SER A 317 -23.82 -1.60 4.86
N ALA A 318 -24.31 -2.35 5.85
CA ALA A 318 -24.21 -1.97 7.26
C ALA A 318 -22.74 -1.85 7.73
N LYS A 319 -21.83 -2.63 7.15
CA LYS A 319 -20.39 -2.56 7.47
C LYS A 319 -19.75 -1.29 6.91
N LEU A 320 -20.20 -0.84 5.73
CA LEU A 320 -19.82 0.47 5.20
C LEU A 320 -20.30 1.60 6.12
N GLN A 321 -21.54 1.53 6.61
CA GLN A 321 -22.07 2.51 7.57
C GLN A 321 -21.21 2.58 8.83
N ILE A 322 -20.80 1.44 9.39
CA ILE A 322 -19.91 1.38 10.55
C ILE A 322 -18.57 2.05 10.24
N ILE A 323 -17.94 1.70 9.11
CA ILE A 323 -16.66 2.31 8.70
C ILE A 323 -16.79 3.82 8.57
N LEU A 324 -17.78 4.32 7.83
CA LEU A 324 -17.96 5.78 7.62
C LEU A 324 -18.25 6.52 8.93
N THR A 325 -19.01 5.91 9.84
CA THR A 325 -19.29 6.50 11.15
C THR A 325 -18.01 6.59 12.00
N ARG A 326 -17.19 5.54 12.00
CA ARG A 326 -15.92 5.48 12.73
C ARG A 326 -14.84 6.38 12.15
N LEU A 327 -14.83 6.59 10.82
CA LEU A 327 -13.85 7.47 10.17
C LEU A 327 -13.82 8.86 10.78
N ASN A 328 -14.97 9.39 11.21
CA ASN A 328 -15.09 10.73 11.82
C ASN A 328 -14.77 10.77 13.33
N ASP A 329 -14.37 9.65 13.94
CA ASP A 329 -14.02 9.60 15.36
C ASP A 329 -12.59 10.14 15.56
N THR A 330 -12.49 11.25 16.30
CA THR A 330 -11.19 11.89 16.64
C THR A 330 -10.32 11.06 17.56
N GLN A 331 -10.90 10.09 18.28
CA GLN A 331 -10.18 9.10 19.09
C GLN A 331 -9.73 7.90 18.24
N GLU A 332 -10.21 7.78 17.00
CA GLU A 332 -9.74 6.78 16.05
C GLU A 332 -8.90 7.41 14.97
N MET A 333 -9.42 7.55 13.74
CA MET A 333 -8.62 7.94 12.58
C MET A 333 -8.72 9.44 12.23
N TRP A 334 -9.73 10.17 12.73
CA TRP A 334 -9.98 11.54 12.28
C TRP A 334 -9.02 12.55 12.91
N THR A 335 -8.45 13.43 12.10
CA THR A 335 -7.63 14.58 12.54
C THR A 335 -8.02 15.85 11.78
N PRO A 336 -7.68 17.05 12.29
CA PRO A 336 -7.78 18.30 11.53
C PRO A 336 -6.88 18.38 10.28
N PHE A 337 -6.01 17.40 10.06
CA PHE A 337 -4.96 17.40 9.02
C PHE A 337 -5.09 16.25 8.01
N GLY A 338 -6.03 15.31 8.23
CA GLY A 338 -6.19 14.07 7.45
C GLY A 338 -6.52 12.85 8.33
N LEU A 339 -6.58 11.66 7.74
CA LEU A 339 -6.73 10.41 8.46
C LEU A 339 -5.37 9.91 8.97
N ARG A 340 -5.25 9.63 10.26
CA ARG A 340 -4.07 8.96 10.84
C ARG A 340 -4.01 7.49 10.47
N SER A 341 -2.79 6.93 10.41
CA SER A 341 -2.59 5.54 9.99
C SER A 341 -3.12 4.51 10.97
N VAL A 342 -3.02 4.77 12.28
CA VAL A 342 -3.50 3.90 13.37
C VAL A 342 -4.28 4.74 14.38
N SER A 343 -5.35 4.15 14.90
CA SER A 343 -6.24 4.69 15.93
C SER A 343 -5.51 5.01 17.22
N LYS A 344 -5.84 6.15 17.86
CA LYS A 344 -5.32 6.52 19.19
C LYS A 344 -5.71 5.54 20.29
N ARG A 345 -6.75 4.74 20.07
CA ARG A 345 -7.17 3.67 21.00
C ARG A 345 -6.24 2.46 20.98
N SER A 346 -5.40 2.31 19.95
CA SER A 346 -4.45 1.21 19.87
C SER A 346 -3.24 1.50 20.74
N ARG A 347 -2.75 0.49 21.47
CA ARG A 347 -1.46 0.55 22.19
C ARG A 347 -0.25 0.81 21.29
N TYR A 348 -0.41 0.59 19.99
CA TYR A 348 0.64 0.81 19.00
C TYR A 348 0.67 2.24 18.47
N TYR A 349 -0.33 3.07 18.77
CA TYR A 349 -0.30 4.47 18.38
C TYR A 349 0.89 5.19 19.02
N ASP A 350 1.70 5.85 18.19
CA ASP A 350 2.93 6.57 18.57
C ASP A 350 4.01 5.67 19.22
N ALA A 351 3.83 4.35 19.18
CA ALA A 351 4.75 3.40 19.80
C ALA A 351 5.94 3.12 18.88
N TYR A 352 7.14 3.33 19.42
CA TYR A 352 8.38 2.92 18.76
C TYR A 352 8.40 1.41 18.55
N ASN A 353 8.92 0.95 17.41
CA ASN A 353 9.03 -0.48 17.15
C ASN A 353 10.26 -1.13 17.81
N THR A 354 11.31 -0.35 18.03
CA THR A 354 12.49 -0.76 18.81
C THR A 354 12.78 0.35 19.83
N ASP A 355 13.94 0.32 20.49
CA ASP A 355 14.41 1.45 21.30
C ASP A 355 14.74 2.71 20.46
N THR A 356 14.90 2.56 19.15
CA THR A 356 15.37 3.63 18.25
C THR A 356 14.47 3.84 17.02
N ALA A 357 13.68 2.85 16.62
CA ALA A 357 12.78 2.94 15.47
C ALA A 357 11.49 3.68 15.82
N ALA A 358 11.46 4.98 15.51
CA ALA A 358 10.30 5.84 15.68
C ALA A 358 9.06 5.33 14.90
N PRO A 359 7.84 5.64 15.37
CA PRO A 359 6.60 5.23 14.68
C PRO A 359 6.54 5.79 13.25
N TYR A 360 6.21 4.93 12.28
CA TYR A 360 6.15 5.30 10.86
C TYR A 360 4.70 5.23 10.33
N TRP A 361 4.11 4.05 10.34
CA TRP A 361 2.70 3.77 10.03
C TRP A 361 1.86 3.60 11.29
N ARG A 362 2.24 4.26 12.39
CA ARG A 362 1.62 4.15 13.72
C ARG A 362 1.01 5.44 14.27
N GLY A 363 0.46 6.29 13.41
CA GLY A 363 -0.07 7.59 13.80
C GLY A 363 0.05 8.62 12.69
N PRO A 364 1.21 8.76 12.02
CA PRO A 364 1.36 9.74 10.95
C PRO A 364 0.31 9.63 9.83
N ILE A 365 0.08 10.75 9.15
CA ILE A 365 -0.90 10.91 8.08
C ILE A 365 -0.18 10.78 6.73
N TRP A 366 -0.65 9.86 5.90
CA TRP A 366 -0.05 9.53 4.60
C TRP A 366 -0.99 9.84 3.44
N ILE A 367 -0.48 10.54 2.43
CA ILE A 367 -1.32 11.14 1.37
C ILE A 367 -1.80 10.12 0.34
N ASN A 368 -1.03 9.07 0.06
CA ASN A 368 -1.51 7.92 -0.71
C ASN A 368 -2.78 7.30 -0.12
N MET A 369 -2.80 7.02 1.19
CA MET A 369 -3.95 6.40 1.86
C MET A 369 -5.13 7.37 2.00
N ASN A 370 -4.84 8.64 2.27
CA ASN A 370 -5.87 9.69 2.27
C ASN A 370 -6.46 9.92 0.88
N TYR A 371 -5.66 9.81 -0.19
CA TYR A 371 -6.14 9.87 -1.57
C TYR A 371 -7.13 8.73 -1.85
N LEU A 372 -6.81 7.48 -1.47
CA LEU A 372 -7.72 6.34 -1.64
C LEU A 372 -9.01 6.51 -0.83
N ALA A 373 -8.91 7.05 0.39
CA ALA A 373 -10.08 7.33 1.22
C ALA A 373 -10.98 8.41 0.59
N LEU A 374 -10.39 9.51 0.11
CA LEU A 374 -11.12 10.58 -0.55
C LEU A 374 -11.77 10.12 -1.85
N GLU A 375 -11.07 9.31 -2.64
CA GLU A 375 -11.65 8.68 -3.83
C GLU A 375 -12.88 7.82 -3.46
N ALA A 376 -12.75 6.97 -2.44
CA ALA A 376 -13.83 6.11 -2.01
C ALA A 376 -15.02 6.92 -1.48
N LEU A 377 -14.79 7.95 -0.67
CA LEU A 377 -15.85 8.87 -0.21
C LEU A 377 -16.54 9.56 -1.39
N GLN A 378 -15.78 10.04 -2.38
CA GLN A 378 -16.35 10.64 -3.59
C GLN A 378 -17.23 9.63 -4.34
N HIS A 379 -16.77 8.39 -4.52
CA HIS A 379 -17.54 7.33 -5.14
C HIS A 379 -18.87 7.08 -4.41
N TYR A 380 -18.84 6.84 -3.10
CA TYR A 380 -20.06 6.61 -2.32
C TYR A 380 -20.97 7.84 -2.21
N SER A 381 -20.43 9.04 -2.42
CA SER A 381 -21.23 10.28 -2.47
C SER A 381 -21.96 10.51 -3.80
N THR A 382 -21.58 9.79 -4.85
CA THR A 382 -22.15 9.96 -6.20
C THR A 382 -23.13 8.86 -6.56
N ILE A 383 -22.88 7.62 -6.16
CA ILE A 383 -23.80 6.49 -6.37
C ILE A 383 -25.00 6.54 -5.43
N ASP A 384 -26.09 5.86 -5.80
CA ASP A 384 -27.29 5.80 -4.97
C ASP A 384 -27.12 4.84 -3.81
N GLY A 385 -27.51 5.30 -2.61
CA GLY A 385 -27.43 4.51 -1.39
C GLY A 385 -27.74 5.35 -0.15
N PRO A 386 -28.07 4.71 0.99
CA PRO A 386 -28.45 5.41 2.23
C PRO A 386 -27.31 6.25 2.82
N LEU A 387 -26.06 5.97 2.45
CA LEU A 387 -24.87 6.62 3.01
C LEU A 387 -24.34 7.79 2.14
N LYS A 388 -25.02 8.11 1.03
CA LYS A 388 -24.59 9.12 0.06
C LYS A 388 -24.27 10.48 0.68
N ILE A 389 -25.16 10.99 1.53
CA ILE A 389 -25.00 12.28 2.22
C ILE A 389 -23.86 12.22 3.25
N LEU A 390 -23.78 11.14 4.03
CA LEU A 390 -22.70 10.95 5.00
C LEU A 390 -21.33 10.93 4.30
N ALA A 391 -21.21 10.15 3.22
CA ALA A 391 -20.00 10.09 2.42
C ALA A 391 -19.61 11.46 1.84
N LYS A 392 -20.57 12.26 1.36
CA LYS A 392 -20.31 13.62 0.86
C LYS A 392 -19.76 14.54 1.95
N ASN A 393 -20.36 14.53 3.13
CA ASN A 393 -19.93 15.40 4.24
C ASN A 393 -18.52 15.05 4.72
N LEU A 394 -18.22 13.75 4.83
CA LEU A 394 -16.89 13.26 5.15
C LEU A 394 -15.88 13.63 4.06
N TYR A 395 -16.26 13.50 2.79
CA TYR A 395 -15.42 13.87 1.64
C TYR A 395 -15.00 15.33 1.72
N ASP A 396 -15.97 16.24 1.88
CA ASP A 396 -15.71 17.68 1.91
C ASP A 396 -14.80 18.07 3.08
N SER A 397 -15.09 17.52 4.26
CA SER A 397 -14.33 17.80 5.47
C SER A 397 -12.91 17.25 5.41
N LEU A 398 -12.74 15.99 4.96
CA LEU A 398 -11.43 15.36 4.84
C LEU A 398 -10.58 16.07 3.77
N LYS A 399 -11.18 16.41 2.62
CA LYS A 399 -10.51 17.16 1.56
C LYS A 399 -10.00 18.49 2.08
N LEU A 400 -10.85 19.23 2.79
CA LEU A 400 -10.48 20.52 3.38
C LEU A 400 -9.31 20.37 4.34
N ASN A 401 -9.35 19.40 5.26
CA ASN A 401 -8.28 19.14 6.25
C ASN A 401 -6.95 18.84 5.57
N VAL A 402 -6.93 17.89 4.61
CA VAL A 402 -5.72 17.49 3.90
C VAL A 402 -5.14 18.65 3.07
N VAL A 403 -5.97 19.30 2.25
CA VAL A 403 -5.50 20.38 1.36
C VAL A 403 -5.02 21.59 2.16
N THR A 404 -5.73 21.96 3.23
CA THR A 404 -5.35 23.09 4.09
C THR A 404 -4.03 22.81 4.78
N ASN A 405 -3.86 21.63 5.38
CA ASN A 405 -2.62 21.29 6.06
C ASN A 405 -1.42 21.30 5.09
N LEU A 406 -1.53 20.62 3.94
CA LEU A 406 -0.45 20.58 2.95
C LEU A 406 -0.12 21.96 2.41
N SER A 407 -1.13 22.81 2.17
CA SER A 407 -0.92 24.18 1.73
C SER A 407 -0.20 25.01 2.78
N ASN A 408 -0.56 24.86 4.06
CA ASN A 408 0.10 25.55 5.16
C ASN A 408 1.56 25.11 5.32
N GLN A 409 1.83 23.80 5.29
CA GLN A 409 3.20 23.27 5.37
C GLN A 409 4.04 23.70 4.16
N TYR A 410 3.48 23.66 2.95
CA TYR A 410 4.17 24.15 1.76
C TYR A 410 4.49 25.64 1.85
N ASN A 411 3.55 26.47 2.32
CA ASN A 411 3.76 27.90 2.46
C ASN A 411 4.78 28.26 3.55
N SER A 412 4.82 27.49 4.66
CA SER A 412 5.73 27.76 5.77
C SER A 412 7.13 27.20 5.56
N THR A 413 7.28 26.04 4.90
CA THR A 413 8.57 25.37 4.75
C THR A 413 9.11 25.36 3.33
N GLY A 414 8.28 25.63 2.32
CA GLY A 414 8.62 25.51 0.90
C GLY A 414 8.59 24.08 0.35
N PHE A 415 8.22 23.08 1.16
CA PHE A 415 8.30 21.66 0.79
C PHE A 415 6.98 20.91 0.93
N ILE A 416 6.87 19.85 0.13
CA ILE A 416 5.90 18.76 0.32
C ILE A 416 6.68 17.59 0.96
N TRP A 417 6.06 16.95 1.94
CA TRP A 417 6.69 15.94 2.81
C TRP A 417 6.11 14.55 2.59
N GLU A 418 6.85 13.54 3.03
CA GLU A 418 6.51 12.12 2.93
C GLU A 418 5.23 11.79 3.70
N HIS A 419 5.16 12.24 4.94
CA HIS A 419 4.00 12.12 5.83
C HIS A 419 3.87 13.37 6.72
N TYR A 420 2.76 13.45 7.47
CA TYR A 420 2.45 14.59 8.34
C TYR A 420 2.10 14.10 9.75
N ASP A 421 2.55 14.84 10.76
CA ASP A 421 2.24 14.55 12.16
C ASP A 421 0.74 14.73 12.44
N ASP A 422 0.13 13.78 13.14
CA ASP A 422 -1.32 13.74 13.31
C ASP A 422 -1.85 14.64 14.45
N LYS A 423 -0.94 15.19 15.25
CA LYS A 423 -1.23 16.09 16.39
C LYS A 423 -1.08 17.56 15.99
N THR A 424 -0.11 17.87 15.14
CA THR A 424 0.33 19.23 14.79
C THR A 424 0.15 19.57 13.32
N GLY A 425 0.02 18.56 12.44
CA GLY A 425 0.02 18.74 10.99
C GLY A 425 1.39 19.02 10.38
N ALA A 426 2.46 19.06 11.19
CA ALA A 426 3.81 19.34 10.73
C ALA A 426 4.29 18.30 9.70
N GLY A 427 4.93 18.76 8.63
CA GLY A 427 5.58 17.86 7.68
C GLY A 427 6.75 17.10 8.31
N ALA A 428 6.83 15.79 8.07
CA ALA A 428 7.83 14.89 8.64
C ALA A 428 8.32 13.87 7.60
N GLY A 429 9.38 13.14 7.97
CA GLY A 429 10.08 12.23 7.06
C GLY A 429 10.85 12.97 5.96
N THR A 430 10.90 12.36 4.79
CA THR A 430 11.68 12.82 3.64
C THR A 430 11.10 14.07 2.99
N ARG A 431 11.97 14.96 2.47
CA ARG A 431 11.59 16.11 1.63
C ARG A 431 12.68 16.50 0.61
N PRO A 432 12.34 17.10 -0.54
CA PRO A 432 11.01 17.15 -1.12
C PRO A 432 10.52 15.74 -1.42
N PHE A 433 9.30 15.43 -1.01
CA PHE A 433 8.64 14.17 -1.33
C PHE A 433 7.48 14.48 -2.28
N THR A 434 7.80 14.51 -3.56
CA THR A 434 6.83 14.73 -4.63
C THR A 434 6.52 13.43 -5.35
N GLY A 435 6.65 12.31 -4.63
CA GLY A 435 6.02 11.04 -4.95
C GLY A 435 4.51 11.08 -4.69
N TRP A 436 3.96 10.15 -3.91
CA TRP A 436 2.51 10.11 -3.66
C TRP A 436 1.95 11.42 -3.09
N SER A 437 2.73 12.24 -2.37
CA SER A 437 2.22 13.47 -1.77
C SER A 437 1.88 14.55 -2.81
N ALA A 438 2.35 14.41 -4.06
CA ALA A 438 1.90 15.26 -5.16
C ALA A 438 0.43 14.98 -5.56
N LEU A 439 -0.17 13.86 -5.13
CA LEU A 439 -1.59 13.57 -5.32
C LEU A 439 -2.52 14.62 -4.71
N VAL A 440 -2.00 15.52 -3.86
CA VAL A 440 -2.72 16.72 -3.43
C VAL A 440 -3.27 17.53 -4.62
N LEU A 441 -2.59 17.54 -5.78
CA LEU A 441 -3.12 18.21 -6.97
C LEU A 441 -4.40 17.52 -7.48
N ALA A 442 -4.43 16.19 -7.53
CA ALA A 442 -5.62 15.44 -7.91
C ALA A 442 -6.75 15.64 -6.90
N ILE A 443 -6.43 15.66 -5.59
CA ILE A 443 -7.39 15.93 -4.51
C ILE A 443 -8.00 17.32 -4.67
N MET A 444 -7.18 18.36 -4.89
CA MET A 444 -7.66 19.73 -5.09
C MET A 444 -8.64 19.83 -6.26
N GLY A 445 -8.34 19.15 -7.36
CA GLY A 445 -9.13 19.17 -8.59
C GLY A 445 -10.30 18.17 -8.65
N ASP A 446 -10.62 17.46 -7.55
CA ASP A 446 -11.65 16.41 -7.51
C ASP A 446 -11.44 15.29 -8.56
N ALA A 447 -10.20 15.12 -9.00
CA ALA A 447 -9.86 14.31 -10.15
C ALA A 447 -9.40 12.93 -9.69
N TYR A 448 -10.32 11.99 -9.46
CA TYR A 448 -9.98 10.62 -9.07
C TYR A 448 -10.23 9.58 -10.17
N ASN A 449 -11.19 9.86 -11.07
CA ASN A 449 -11.48 9.06 -12.27
C ASN A 449 -10.40 9.28 -13.34
#